data_AF-A0A2V8HCS6-F1
#
_entry.id   AF-A0A2V8HCS6-F1
#
_cell.length_a   1.000
_cell.length_b   1.000
_cell.length_c   1.000
_cell.angle_alpha   90.00
_cell.angle_beta   90.00
_cell.angle_gamma   90.00
#
_symmetry.space_group_name_H-M   'P 1'
#
loop_
_entity.id
_entity.type
_entity.pdbx_description
1 polymer ?
#
loop_
_entity_poly.entity_id
_entity_poly.type
_entity_poly.pdbx_seq_one_letter_code
_entity_poly.pdbx_strand_id
1 'polypeptide(L)'
;MHALLDKLSSTVSSYLLFQIESGAQVIQLFDTWAGELNRKDYEEFALPYARKIFDAIGSRAHRIIYVNGCASILESITATGAD
;
A
#
# COMPACT_ATOMS: atom_id res chain seq x y z
N MET A 1 -9.18 -14.96 -3.89
CA MET A 1 -8.85 -13.53 -3.65
C MET A 1 -7.34 -13.29 -3.64
N HIS A 2 -6.57 -13.90 -2.73
CA HIS A 2 -5.15 -13.59 -2.53
C HIS A 2 -4.24 -13.66 -3.76
N ALA A 3 -4.42 -14.63 -4.66
CA ALA A 3 -3.61 -14.72 -5.88
C ALA A 3 -3.75 -13.48 -6.79
N LEU A 4 -4.95 -12.89 -6.84
CA LEU A 4 -5.18 -11.66 -7.60
C LEU A 4 -4.49 -10.47 -6.93
N LEU A 5 -4.65 -10.32 -5.62
CA LEU A 5 -4.03 -9.23 -4.85
C LEU A 5 -2.50 -9.32 -4.87
N ASP A 6 -1.95 -10.53 -4.85
CA ASP A 6 -0.52 -10.77 -4.99
C ASP A 6 0.01 -10.35 -6.37
N LYS A 7 -0.72 -10.68 -7.44
CA LYS A 7 -0.41 -10.25 -8.80
C LYS A 7 -0.49 -8.72 -8.92
N LEU A 8 -1.57 -8.11 -8.43
CA LEU A 8 -1.78 -6.66 -8.47
C LEU A 8 -0.69 -5.91 -7.71
N SER A 9 -0.39 -6.32 -6.47
CA SER A 9 0.68 -5.69 -5.68
C SER A 9 2.04 -5.81 -6.36
N SER A 10 2.35 -6.94 -6.99
CA SER A 10 3.60 -7.10 -7.76
C SER A 10 3.64 -6.15 -8.96
N THR A 11 2.56 -6.06 -9.73
CA THR A 11 2.45 -5.14 -10.88
C THR A 11 2.56 -3.68 -10.46
N VAL A 12 1.88 -3.27 -9.39
CA VAL A 12 1.95 -1.91 -8.84
C VAL A 12 3.36 -1.61 -8.34
N SER A 13 4.02 -2.57 -7.68
CA SER A 13 5.40 -2.39 -7.23
C SER A 13 6.35 -2.11 -8.40
N SER A 14 6.29 -2.91 -9.47
CA SER A 14 7.08 -2.67 -10.69
C SER A 14 6.78 -1.31 -11.33
N TYR A 15 5.52 -0.91 -11.36
CA TYR A 15 5.11 0.38 -11.91
C TYR A 15 5.66 1.56 -11.11
N LEU A 16 5.58 1.51 -9.78
CA LEU A 16 6.09 2.56 -8.89
C LEU A 16 7.62 2.63 -8.92
N LEU A 17 8.31 1.48 -8.97
CA LEU A 17 9.76 1.45 -9.13
C LEU A 17 10.20 2.11 -10.44
N PHE A 18 9.49 1.86 -11.54
CA PHE A 18 9.77 2.53 -12.80
C PHE A 18 9.56 4.05 -12.73
N GLN A 19 8.53 4.52 -12.01
CA GLN A 19 8.35 5.96 -11.76
C GLN A 19 9.50 6.56 -10.95
N ILE A 20 9.99 5.84 -9.93
CA ILE A 20 11.13 6.26 -9.12
C ILE A 20 12.40 6.34 -9.98
N GLU A 21 12.66 5.32 -10.80
CA GLU A 21 13.76 5.31 -11.78
C GLU A 21 13.65 6.46 -12.80
N SER A 22 12.42 6.88 -13.09
CA SER A 22 12.11 8.02 -13.96
C SER A 22 12.18 9.38 -13.24
N GLY A 23 12.53 9.42 -11.95
CA GLY A 23 12.78 10.64 -11.17
C GLY A 23 11.75 10.97 -10.10
N ALA A 24 10.74 10.12 -9.84
CA ALA A 24 9.82 10.33 -8.72
C ALA A 24 10.54 10.14 -7.37
N GLN A 25 10.51 11.17 -6.52
CA GLN A 25 11.17 11.16 -5.20
C GLN A 25 10.21 10.79 -4.06
N VAL A 26 8.91 10.87 -4.31
CA VAL A 26 7.83 10.59 -3.36
C VAL A 26 6.76 9.78 -4.08
N ILE A 27 6.25 8.75 -3.42
CA ILE A 27 5.16 7.91 -3.89
C ILE A 27 4.01 7.97 -2.89
N GLN A 28 2.79 8.17 -3.40
CA GLN A 28 1.56 8.05 -2.62
C GLN A 28 0.72 6.90 -3.15
N LEU A 29 0.47 5.90 -2.30
CA LEU A 29 -0.46 4.81 -2.57
C LEU A 29 -1.87 5.21 -2.14
N PHE A 30 -2.79 5.21 -3.10
CA PHE A 30 -4.21 5.48 -2.86
C PHE A 30 -4.95 4.17 -2.69
N ASP A 31 -5.38 3.88 -1.45
CA ASP A 31 -6.29 2.78 -1.15
C ASP A 31 -7.66 3.36 -0.77
N THR A 32 -8.37 3.80 -1.80
CA THR A 32 -9.60 4.59 -1.68
C THR A 32 -10.76 3.84 -1.03
N TRP A 33 -10.70 2.51 -0.96
CA TRP A 33 -11.81 1.67 -0.50
C TRP A 33 -11.50 0.86 0.76
N ALA A 34 -10.24 0.82 1.23
CA ALA A 34 -9.89 0.07 2.42
C ALA A 34 -10.67 0.48 3.70
N GLY A 35 -11.16 1.72 3.79
CA GLY A 35 -11.98 2.15 4.93
C GLY A 35 -13.36 1.49 5.01
N GLU A 36 -13.83 0.86 3.92
CA GLU A 36 -15.08 0.06 3.93
C GLU A 36 -14.89 -1.32 4.57
N LEU A 37 -13.63 -1.74 4.78
CA LEU A 37 -13.32 -3.01 5.43
C LEU A 37 -13.38 -2.85 6.94
N ASN A 38 -13.88 -3.88 7.63
CA ASN A 38 -13.61 -4.01 9.06
C ASN A 38 -12.12 -4.32 9.26
N ARG A 39 -11.64 -4.17 10.51
CA ARG A 39 -10.21 -4.37 10.85
C ARG A 39 -9.66 -5.72 10.40
N LYS A 40 -10.39 -6.81 10.63
CA LYS A 40 -9.93 -8.16 10.30
C LYS A 40 -9.76 -8.32 8.79
N ASP A 41 -10.74 -7.86 8.02
CA ASP A 41 -10.70 -7.94 6.57
C ASP A 41 -9.61 -7.03 5.98
N TYR A 42 -9.38 -5.85 6.56
CA TYR A 42 -8.27 -4.98 6.19
C TYR A 42 -6.91 -5.65 6.42
N GLU A 43 -6.73 -6.27 7.59
CA GLU A 43 -5.50 -6.97 7.97
C GLU A 43 -5.22 -8.21 7.08
N GLU A 44 -6.27 -8.86 6.57
CA GLU A 44 -6.15 -10.03 5.70
C GLU A 44 -5.99 -9.66 4.21
N PHE A 45 -6.73 -8.67 3.72
CA PHE A 45 -6.90 -8.42 2.28
C PHE A 45 -6.29 -7.12 1.75
N ALA A 46 -5.88 -6.17 2.61
CA ALA A 46 -5.29 -4.91 2.17
C ALA A 46 -3.88 -4.70 2.73
N LEU A 47 -3.73 -4.78 4.05
CA LEU A 47 -2.47 -4.49 4.76
C LEU A 47 -1.26 -5.29 4.21
N PRO A 48 -1.32 -6.62 4.00
CA PRO A 48 -0.14 -7.37 3.55
C PRO A 48 0.33 -6.94 2.16
N TYR A 49 -0.58 -6.48 1.32
CA TYR A 49 -0.30 -6.09 -0.05
C TYR A 49 0.20 -4.65 -0.14
N ALA A 50 -0.35 -3.73 0.65
CA ALA A 50 0.23 -2.39 0.83
C ALA A 50 1.65 -2.48 1.38
N ARG A 51 1.88 -3.34 2.39
CA ARG A 51 3.21 -3.60 2.94
C ARG A 51 4.16 -4.15 1.89
N LYS A 52 3.75 -5.15 1.12
CA LYS A 52 4.57 -5.69 0.02
C LYS A 52 5.01 -4.61 -0.98
N ILE A 53 4.12 -3.67 -1.31
CA ILE A 53 4.46 -2.53 -2.19
C ILE A 53 5.49 -1.61 -1.53
N PHE A 54 5.29 -1.23 -0.28
CA PHE A 54 6.22 -0.32 0.42
C PHE A 54 7.57 -0.96 0.77
N ASP A 55 7.61 -2.26 1.04
CA ASP A 55 8.84 -3.04 1.18
C ASP A 55 9.60 -3.09 -0.16
N ALA A 56 8.88 -3.28 -1.27
CA ALA A 56 9.48 -3.23 -2.60
C ALA A 56 10.02 -1.84 -2.93
N ILE A 57 9.42 -0.74 -2.47
CA ILE A 57 9.99 0.61 -2.64
C ILE A 57 11.23 0.79 -1.75
N GLY A 58 11.16 0.36 -0.48
CA GLY A 58 12.26 0.50 0.48
C GLY A 58 12.65 1.97 0.69
N SER A 59 13.95 2.24 0.78
CA SER A 59 14.49 3.60 0.98
C SER A 59 14.67 4.41 -0.30
N ARG A 60 14.12 3.96 -1.45
CA ARG A 60 14.33 4.61 -2.75
C ARG A 60 13.50 5.87 -2.95
N ALA A 61 12.39 6.01 -2.24
CA ALA A 61 11.50 7.16 -2.27
C ALA A 61 10.72 7.26 -0.95
N HIS A 62 10.22 8.45 -0.62
CA HIS A 62 9.27 8.61 0.48
C HIS A 62 7.92 7.95 0.14
N ARG A 63 7.28 7.37 1.15
CA ARG A 63 6.11 6.50 1.00
C ARG A 63 4.94 7.06 1.80
N ILE A 64 3.90 7.47 1.11
CA ILE A 64 2.66 7.99 1.71
C ILE A 64 1.55 6.98 1.43
N ILE A 65 0.67 6.74 2.42
CA ILE A 65 -0.58 6.02 2.20
C ILE A 65 -1.77 6.93 2.46
N TYR A 66 -2.75 6.89 1.56
CA TYR A 66 -4.05 7.52 1.75
C TYR A 66 -5.14 6.45 1.76
N VAL A 67 -5.93 6.44 2.82
CA VAL A 67 -7.12 5.58 2.96
C VAL A 67 -8.31 6.46 3.32
N ASN A 68 -9.34 6.46 2.46
CA ASN A 68 -10.60 7.15 2.75
C ASN A 68 -11.39 6.38 3.83
N GLY A 69 -12.08 7.08 4.73
CA GLY A 69 -12.92 6.43 5.75
C GLY A 69 -12.16 5.58 6.78
N CYS A 70 -10.87 5.85 7.02
CA CYS A 70 -9.97 4.94 7.72
C CYS A 70 -10.07 4.90 9.26
N ALA A 71 -11.02 5.61 9.87
CA ALA A 71 -11.06 5.80 11.32
C ALA A 71 -11.05 4.48 12.13
N SER A 72 -11.70 3.42 11.61
CA SER A 72 -11.78 2.10 12.24
C SER A 72 -10.49 1.27 12.17
N ILE A 73 -9.60 1.60 11.22
CA ILE A 73 -8.40 0.84 10.85
C ILE A 73 -7.11 1.65 10.95
N LEU A 74 -7.17 2.84 11.56
CA LEU A 74 -6.04 3.77 11.64
C LEU A 74 -4.79 3.12 12.24
N GLU A 75 -4.94 2.33 13.31
CA GLU A 75 -3.85 1.58 13.92
C GLU A 75 -3.22 0.54 12.98
N SER A 76 -4.05 -0.17 12.21
CA SER A 76 -3.56 -1.17 11.26
C SER A 76 -2.82 -0.52 10.08
N ILE A 77 -3.19 0.70 9.67
CA ILE A 77 -2.53 1.44 8.59
C ILE A 77 -1.08 1.80 8.93
N THR A 78 -0.76 2.07 10.21
CA THR A 78 0.63 2.39 10.61
C THR A 78 1.57 1.21 10.38
N ALA A 79 1.03 -0.01 10.27
CA ALA A 79 1.80 -1.20 9.99
C ALA A 79 2.12 -1.37 8.50
N THR A 80 1.64 -0.50 7.60
CA THR A 80 1.91 -0.63 6.15
C THR A 80 3.37 -0.41 5.78
N GLY A 81 4.13 0.35 6.57
CA GLY A 81 5.50 0.76 6.23
C GLY A 81 5.57 2.03 5.39
N ALA A 82 4.46 2.78 5.27
CA ALA A 82 4.48 4.19 4.92
C ALA A 82 5.26 5.00 5.97
N ASP A 83 5.81 6.15 5.57
CA ASP A 83 6.58 7.06 6.42
C ASP A 83 5.69 7.89 7.36
#